data_AF-A0A8I1T556-F1
#
_entry.id   AF-A0A8I1T556-F1
#
_cell.length_a   1.000
_cell.length_b   1.000
_cell.length_c   1.000
_cell.angle_alpha   90.00
_cell.angle_beta   90.00
_cell.angle_gamma   90.00
#
_symmetry.space_group_name_H-M   'P 1'
#
loop_
_entity.id
_entity.type
_entity.pdbx_description
1 polymer ?
#
loop_
_entity_poly.entity_id
_entity_poly.type
_entity_poly.pdbx_seq_one_letter_code
_entity_poly.pdbx_strand_id
1 'polypeptide(L)'
;MRVPNTKVWLKTEFAQRPDLLTSGTAVAEKVLARLNTTWNQSKTVSPGFADRYRELLRVADAEIDEMAARAGDIPCRAGCNYCCKDERIVLTEKEAVLVVQYMEEQLDAGQKDRVIESIRAAAPTSDQASVPCAFLIDERCAIYENRPLACRSYFSRSVSSCHDFFLDKSKMPQRFSAPKMVEIAVREVTRAAKHSKLYEINSLMQRIYADPDKPARWTAERMSDESDLADPE
;
A
#
# COMPACT_ATOMS: atom_id res chain seq x y z
N MET A 1 1.46 11.86 6.38
CA MET A 1 0.90 11.30 7.65
C MET A 1 1.90 10.34 8.27
N ARG A 2 2.00 10.24 9.61
CA ARG A 2 2.91 9.30 10.31
C ARG A 2 2.20 7.98 10.60
N VAL A 3 2.90 6.85 10.44
CA VAL A 3 2.36 5.51 10.74
C VAL A 3 2.44 5.25 12.26
N PRO A 4 1.33 4.92 12.95
CA PRO A 4 1.37 4.42 14.33
C PRO A 4 2.06 3.04 14.38
N ASN A 5 2.61 2.65 15.53
CA ASN A 5 3.06 1.27 15.69
C ASN A 5 1.86 0.32 15.88
N THR A 6 2.10 -0.98 15.76
CA THR A 6 1.04 -2.00 15.78
C THR A 6 0.24 -1.95 17.08
N LYS A 7 0.91 -1.75 18.22
CA LYS A 7 0.25 -1.64 19.54
C LYS A 7 -0.69 -0.45 19.65
N VAL A 8 -0.30 0.72 19.15
CA VAL A 8 -1.14 1.93 19.16
C VAL A 8 -2.34 1.73 18.24
N TRP A 9 -2.12 1.19 17.03
CA TRP A 9 -3.21 0.94 16.09
C TRP A 9 -4.24 -0.06 16.63
N LEU A 10 -3.80 -1.18 17.21
CA LEU A 10 -4.70 -2.19 17.80
C LEU A 10 -5.61 -1.59 18.87
N LYS A 11 -5.09 -0.70 19.72
CA LYS A 11 -5.88 -0.01 20.74
C LYS A 11 -6.93 0.90 20.12
N THR A 12 -6.61 1.57 19.01
CA THR A 12 -7.57 2.41 18.28
C THR A 12 -8.62 1.56 17.57
N GLU A 13 -8.21 0.50 16.86
CA GLU A 13 -9.10 -0.40 16.12
C GLU A 13 -10.10 -1.11 17.03
N PHE A 14 -9.62 -1.64 18.17
CA PHE A 14 -10.45 -2.37 19.13
C PHE A 14 -10.97 -1.50 20.27
N ALA A 15 -10.95 -0.16 20.13
CA ALA A 15 -11.45 0.76 21.15
C ALA A 15 -12.92 0.46 21.55
N GLN A 16 -13.74 0.02 20.58
CA GLN A 16 -15.13 -0.35 20.77
C GLN A 16 -15.35 -1.87 20.97
N ARG A 17 -14.27 -2.66 20.92
CA ARG A 17 -14.28 -4.14 21.02
C ARG A 17 -13.11 -4.64 21.87
N PRO A 18 -13.04 -4.25 23.17
CA PRO A 18 -11.91 -4.61 24.04
C PRO A 18 -11.77 -6.12 24.26
N ASP A 19 -12.84 -6.89 24.07
CA ASP A 19 -12.84 -8.35 24.09
C ASP A 19 -11.91 -8.96 23.03
N LEU A 20 -11.72 -8.28 21.90
CA LEU A 20 -10.85 -8.73 20.81
C LEU A 20 -9.41 -8.23 20.94
N LEU A 21 -9.12 -7.31 21.85
CA LEU A 21 -7.80 -6.67 21.93
C LEU A 21 -6.70 -7.68 22.30
N THR A 22 -6.98 -8.59 23.24
CA THR A 22 -6.00 -9.60 23.69
C THR A 22 -5.64 -10.57 22.58
N SER A 23 -6.65 -11.14 21.91
CA SER A 23 -6.43 -12.08 20.81
C SER A 23 -5.81 -11.39 19.59
N GLY A 24 -6.26 -10.18 19.26
CA GLY A 24 -5.67 -9.35 18.20
C GLY A 24 -4.20 -9.01 18.46
N THR A 25 -3.85 -8.71 19.71
CA THR A 25 -2.46 -8.45 20.12
C THR A 25 -1.59 -9.70 19.96
N ALA A 26 -2.07 -10.87 20.40
CA ALA A 26 -1.32 -12.12 20.27
C ALA A 26 -1.07 -12.49 18.79
N VAL A 27 -2.03 -12.22 17.90
CA VAL A 27 -1.84 -12.41 16.45
C VAL A 27 -0.81 -11.41 15.92
N ALA A 28 -0.90 -10.14 16.30
CA ALA A 28 0.05 -9.11 15.87
C ALA A 28 1.49 -9.40 16.28
N GLU A 29 1.70 -9.87 17.50
CA GLU A 29 3.03 -10.24 18.00
C GLU A 29 3.64 -11.39 17.17
N LYS A 30 2.83 -12.38 16.78
CA LYS A 30 3.28 -13.48 15.90
C LYS A 30 3.67 -12.97 14.51
N VAL A 31 2.83 -12.13 13.91
CA VAL A 31 3.09 -11.51 12.60
C VAL A 31 4.39 -10.68 12.65
N LEU A 32 4.51 -9.82 13.66
CA LEU A 32 5.71 -9.01 13.88
C LEU A 32 6.97 -9.86 14.04
N ALA A 33 6.91 -10.95 14.83
CA ALA A 33 8.05 -11.83 15.03
C ALA A 33 8.51 -12.49 13.71
N ARG A 34 7.57 -12.97 12.90
CA ARG A 34 7.86 -13.58 11.57
C ARG A 34 8.46 -12.57 10.61
N LEU A 35 7.85 -11.38 10.50
CA LEU A 35 8.35 -10.30 9.65
C LEU A 35 9.74 -9.82 10.10
N ASN A 36 9.98 -9.68 11.41
CA ASN A 36 11.28 -9.28 11.95
C ASN A 36 12.37 -10.34 11.71
N THR A 37 12.02 -11.62 11.82
CA THR A 37 12.94 -12.73 11.50
C THR A 37 13.35 -12.65 10.03
N THR A 38 12.37 -12.57 9.14
CA THR A 38 12.59 -12.46 7.69
C THR A 38 13.41 -11.24 7.33
N TRP A 39 13.05 -10.07 7.86
CA TRP A 39 13.76 -8.82 7.59
C TRP A 39 15.22 -8.89 8.03
N ASN A 40 15.51 -9.43 9.21
CA ASN A 40 16.89 -9.54 9.70
C ASN A 40 17.71 -10.57 8.93
N GLN A 41 17.12 -11.69 8.53
CA GLN A 41 17.77 -12.68 7.67
C GLN A 41 18.04 -12.12 6.26
N SER A 42 17.11 -11.35 5.70
CA SER A 42 17.28 -10.77 4.36
C SER A 42 18.49 -9.83 4.25
N LYS A 43 18.90 -9.19 5.36
CA LYS A 43 20.08 -8.29 5.42
C LYS A 43 21.39 -9.00 5.12
N THR A 44 21.47 -10.31 5.34
CA THR A 44 22.68 -11.10 5.04
C THR A 44 22.63 -11.76 3.67
N VAL A 45 21.43 -11.98 3.12
CA VAL A 45 21.22 -12.72 1.86
C VAL A 45 21.10 -11.80 0.65
N SER A 46 20.53 -10.60 0.80
CA SER A 46 20.25 -9.68 -0.31
C SER A 46 20.86 -8.29 -0.07
N PRO A 47 21.78 -7.82 -0.94
CA PRO A 47 22.44 -6.53 -0.76
C PRO A 47 21.52 -5.34 -1.08
N GLY A 48 20.59 -5.47 -2.03
CA GLY A 48 19.62 -4.43 -2.41
C GLY A 48 18.45 -4.30 -1.43
N PHE A 49 17.99 -3.08 -1.17
CA PHE A 49 16.81 -2.83 -0.34
C PHE A 49 15.54 -3.40 -0.98
N ALA A 50 15.38 -3.27 -2.30
CA ALA A 50 14.18 -3.73 -3.00
C ALA A 50 13.99 -5.25 -2.84
N ASP A 51 15.06 -6.03 -2.97
CA ASP A 51 15.00 -7.49 -2.82
C ASP A 51 14.61 -7.91 -1.40
N ARG A 52 15.20 -7.26 -0.38
CA ARG A 52 14.81 -7.49 1.01
C ARG A 52 13.35 -7.14 1.25
N TYR A 53 12.88 -6.05 0.66
CA TYR A 53 11.50 -5.62 0.82
C TYR A 53 10.51 -6.54 0.08
N ARG A 54 10.85 -7.03 -1.11
CA ARG A 54 10.06 -8.05 -1.83
C ARG A 54 9.92 -9.32 -1.02
N GLU A 55 10.99 -9.80 -0.39
CA GLU A 55 10.93 -10.97 0.48
C GLU A 55 10.01 -10.74 1.69
N LEU A 56 10.10 -9.55 2.28
CA LEU A 56 9.19 -9.16 3.36
C LEU A 56 7.73 -9.09 2.90
N LEU A 57 7.47 -8.59 1.69
CA LEU A 57 6.14 -8.55 1.09
C LEU A 57 5.59 -9.95 0.83
N ARG A 58 6.40 -10.94 0.43
CA ARG A 58 5.94 -12.32 0.28
C ARG A 58 5.41 -12.90 1.59
N VAL A 59 6.11 -12.65 2.69
CA VAL A 59 5.64 -13.07 4.02
C VAL A 59 4.38 -12.30 4.42
N ALA A 60 4.32 -11.00 4.14
CA ALA A 60 3.14 -10.19 4.40
C ALA A 60 1.91 -10.68 3.61
N ASP A 61 2.06 -10.97 2.32
CA ASP A 61 1.00 -11.51 1.46
C ASP A 61 0.50 -12.85 2.00
N ALA A 62 1.40 -13.75 2.42
CA ALA A 62 1.00 -15.03 3.01
C ALA A 62 0.17 -14.86 4.31
N GLU A 63 0.57 -13.94 5.19
CA GLU A 63 -0.21 -13.63 6.41
C GLU A 63 -1.57 -13.02 6.07
N ILE A 64 -1.62 -12.12 5.09
CA ILE A 64 -2.86 -11.48 4.61
C ILE A 64 -3.81 -12.53 4.01
N ASP A 65 -3.30 -13.40 3.15
CA ASP A 65 -4.07 -14.46 2.50
C ASP A 65 -4.62 -15.46 3.52
N GLU A 66 -3.83 -15.83 4.53
CA GLU A 66 -4.29 -16.68 5.64
C GLU A 66 -5.44 -16.01 6.43
N MET A 67 -5.33 -14.70 6.69
CA MET A 67 -6.40 -13.93 7.35
C MET A 67 -7.65 -13.83 6.48
N ALA A 68 -7.50 -13.57 5.18
CA ALA A 68 -8.61 -13.48 4.24
C ALA A 68 -9.34 -14.83 4.10
N ALA A 69 -8.60 -15.93 3.97
CA ALA A 69 -9.17 -17.27 3.90
C ALA A 69 -9.97 -17.65 5.16
N ARG A 70 -9.50 -17.23 6.34
CA ARG A 70 -10.24 -17.43 7.61
C ARG A 70 -11.50 -16.57 7.74
N ALA A 71 -11.53 -15.42 7.09
CA ALA A 71 -12.68 -14.53 7.12
C ALA A 71 -13.86 -15.01 6.25
N GLY A 72 -13.64 -16.04 5.43
CA GLY A 72 -14.63 -16.60 4.50
C GLY A 72 -14.56 -15.94 3.14
N ASP A 73 -15.72 -15.80 2.49
CA ASP A 73 -15.82 -15.30 1.10
C ASP A 73 -15.52 -13.80 1.01
N ILE A 74 -14.25 -13.45 0.77
CA ILE A 74 -13.81 -12.09 0.45
C ILE A 74 -13.86 -11.88 -1.07
N PRO A 75 -14.72 -10.99 -1.61
CA PRO A 75 -14.88 -10.82 -3.06
C PRO A 75 -13.79 -9.99 -3.75
N CYS A 76 -12.84 -9.42 -3.01
CA CYS A 76 -11.76 -8.59 -3.56
C CYS A 76 -10.79 -9.44 -4.40
N ARG A 77 -10.60 -9.06 -5.67
CA ARG A 77 -9.73 -9.74 -6.63
C ARG A 77 -9.30 -8.81 -7.76
N ALA A 78 -8.39 -9.26 -8.62
CA ALA A 78 -8.03 -8.54 -9.83
C ALA A 78 -9.29 -8.18 -10.65
N GLY A 79 -9.44 -6.91 -11.00
CA GLY A 79 -10.63 -6.37 -11.67
C GLY A 79 -11.70 -5.78 -10.74
N CYS A 80 -11.61 -5.94 -9.42
CA CYS A 80 -12.35 -5.08 -8.50
C CYS A 80 -11.62 -3.73 -8.36
N ASN A 81 -12.34 -2.61 -8.49
CA ASN A 81 -11.71 -1.29 -8.63
C ASN A 81 -12.36 -0.16 -7.82
N TYR A 82 -13.32 -0.46 -6.93
CA TYR A 82 -14.00 0.58 -6.13
C TYR A 82 -13.03 1.40 -5.28
N CYS A 83 -12.02 0.76 -4.67
CA CYS A 83 -10.99 1.49 -3.93
C CYS A 83 -10.07 2.30 -4.85
N CYS A 84 -9.84 1.85 -6.08
CA CYS A 84 -9.04 2.61 -7.04
C CYS A 84 -9.76 3.86 -7.56
N LYS A 85 -11.08 3.92 -7.47
CA LYS A 85 -11.86 5.07 -7.93
C LYS A 85 -11.89 6.21 -6.91
N ASP A 86 -12.10 5.88 -5.63
CA ASP A 86 -12.47 6.89 -4.63
C ASP A 86 -11.73 6.79 -3.29
N GLU A 87 -10.82 5.83 -3.09
CA GLU A 87 -10.05 5.74 -1.85
C GLU A 87 -8.71 6.45 -1.96
N ARG A 88 -8.32 7.16 -0.90
CA ARG A 88 -6.99 7.74 -0.77
C ARG A 88 -5.96 6.63 -0.54
N ILE A 89 -5.21 6.28 -1.58
CA ILE A 89 -4.17 5.25 -1.51
C ILE A 89 -2.85 5.87 -1.06
N VAL A 90 -2.23 5.27 -0.04
CA VAL A 90 -0.96 5.74 0.52
C VAL A 90 0.11 4.66 0.50
N LEU A 91 1.35 5.09 0.30
CA LEU A 91 2.52 4.23 0.30
C LEU A 91 3.73 4.93 0.93
N THR A 92 4.72 4.14 1.31
CA THR A 92 6.05 4.61 1.71
C THR A 92 6.95 4.78 0.49
N GLU A 93 8.06 5.50 0.66
CA GLU A 93 9.12 5.63 -0.34
C GLU A 93 9.67 4.27 -0.80
N LYS A 94 9.72 3.31 0.13
CA LYS A 94 10.14 1.93 -0.08
C LYS A 94 9.23 1.17 -1.05
N GLU A 95 7.92 1.33 -0.85
CA GLU A 95 6.90 0.76 -1.74
C GLU A 95 6.93 1.46 -3.11
N ALA A 96 7.19 2.78 -3.13
CA ALA A 96 7.25 3.54 -4.37
C ALA A 96 8.41 3.12 -5.28
N VAL A 97 9.58 2.78 -4.71
CA VAL A 97 10.69 2.17 -5.48
C VAL A 97 10.22 0.91 -6.19
N LEU A 98 9.52 0.02 -5.49
CA LEU A 98 9.02 -1.20 -6.13
C LEU A 98 8.01 -0.88 -7.23
N VAL A 99 7.08 0.05 -6.99
CA VAL A 99 6.08 0.47 -8.00
C VAL A 99 6.77 0.99 -9.26
N VAL A 100 7.78 1.85 -9.12
CA VAL A 100 8.56 2.37 -10.24
C VAL A 100 9.33 1.27 -10.95
N GLN A 101 10.01 0.37 -10.22
CA GLN A 101 10.70 -0.78 -10.82
C GLN A 101 9.73 -1.65 -11.64
N TYR A 102 8.57 -1.97 -11.09
CA TYR A 102 7.55 -2.73 -11.82
C TYR A 102 7.04 -1.99 -13.05
N MET A 103 6.75 -0.70 -12.91
CA MET A 103 6.32 0.13 -14.04
C MET A 103 7.38 0.16 -15.14
N GLU A 104 8.66 0.29 -14.79
CA GLU A 104 9.74 0.39 -15.77
C GLU A 104 10.16 -0.96 -16.37
N GLU A 105 10.04 -2.06 -15.63
CA GLU A 105 10.55 -3.36 -16.05
C GLU A 105 9.46 -4.28 -16.63
N GLN A 106 8.19 -4.12 -16.21
CA GLN A 106 7.12 -5.08 -16.52
C GLN A 106 6.03 -4.53 -17.43
N LEU A 107 5.82 -3.20 -17.48
CA LEU A 107 4.85 -2.62 -18.41
C LEU A 107 5.47 -2.41 -19.79
N ASP A 108 4.70 -2.70 -20.84
CA ASP A 108 5.08 -2.34 -22.21
C ASP A 108 5.01 -0.82 -22.43
N ALA A 109 5.62 -0.32 -23.51
CA ALA A 109 5.67 1.12 -23.80
C ALA A 109 4.28 1.76 -23.85
N GLY A 110 3.29 1.09 -24.45
CA GLY A 110 1.93 1.61 -24.55
C GLY A 110 1.19 1.63 -23.21
N GLN A 111 1.41 0.63 -22.36
CA GLN A 111 0.90 0.60 -20.98
C GLN A 111 1.52 1.71 -20.14
N LYS A 112 2.85 1.90 -20.24
CA LYS A 112 3.56 2.98 -19.54
C LYS A 112 3.03 4.35 -19.95
N ASP A 113 2.87 4.60 -21.25
CA ASP A 113 2.38 5.88 -21.75
C ASP A 113 1.00 6.22 -21.18
N ARG A 114 0.07 5.24 -21.15
CA ARG A 114 -1.26 5.42 -20.55
C ARG A 114 -1.19 5.73 -19.06
N VAL A 115 -0.32 5.04 -18.31
CA VAL A 115 -0.12 5.30 -16.88
C VAL A 115 0.49 6.67 -16.65
N ILE A 116 1.49 7.09 -17.44
CA ILE A 116 2.12 8.41 -17.32
C ILE A 116 1.13 9.53 -17.64
N GLU A 117 0.29 9.35 -18.68
CA GLU A 117 -0.80 10.28 -19.00
C GLU A 117 -1.78 10.39 -17.83
N SER A 118 -2.20 9.26 -17.25
CA SER A 118 -3.07 9.24 -16.07
C SER A 118 -2.43 9.90 -14.84
N ILE A 119 -1.14 9.65 -14.59
CA ILE A 119 -0.36 10.31 -13.53
C ILE A 119 -0.42 11.84 -13.70
N ARG A 120 -0.20 12.35 -14.91
CA ARG A 120 -0.25 13.79 -15.20
C ARG A 120 -1.67 14.36 -15.03
N ALA A 121 -2.70 13.59 -15.34
CA ALA A 121 -4.10 14.00 -15.22
C ALA A 121 -4.63 13.96 -13.78
N ALA A 122 -4.05 13.13 -12.90
CA ALA A 122 -4.50 12.92 -11.53
C ALA A 122 -4.14 14.07 -10.57
N ALA A 123 -4.46 15.32 -10.93
CA ALA A 123 -4.07 16.53 -10.20
C ALA A 123 -4.41 16.43 -8.69
N PRO A 124 -3.49 16.82 -7.79
CA PRO A 124 -3.73 16.76 -6.36
C PRO A 124 -4.78 17.81 -5.99
N THR A 125 -6.02 17.36 -5.80
CA THR A 125 -7.06 18.17 -5.19
C THR A 125 -6.92 18.11 -3.66
N SER A 126 -7.36 19.16 -2.96
CA SER A 126 -7.44 19.15 -1.50
C SER A 126 -8.40 18.07 -0.98
N ASP A 127 -9.35 17.62 -1.81
CA ASP A 127 -10.26 16.50 -1.58
C ASP A 127 -9.95 15.35 -2.56
N GLN A 128 -8.95 14.54 -2.20
CA GLN A 128 -8.45 13.43 -3.02
C GLN A 128 -9.41 12.24 -3.14
N ALA A 129 -10.54 12.23 -2.40
CA ALA A 129 -11.56 11.19 -2.56
C ALA A 129 -12.26 11.24 -3.93
N SER A 130 -12.01 12.29 -4.72
CA SER A 130 -12.60 12.52 -6.04
C SER A 130 -11.67 12.22 -7.22
N VAL A 131 -10.39 11.89 -6.96
CA VAL A 131 -9.39 11.62 -8.03
C VAL A 131 -9.04 10.14 -8.02
N PRO A 132 -9.38 9.39 -9.08
CA PRO A 132 -9.00 7.99 -9.20
C PRO A 132 -7.48 7.79 -9.12
N CYS A 133 -7.08 6.62 -8.65
CA CYS A 133 -5.71 6.16 -8.69
C CYS A 133 -5.18 6.19 -10.14
N ALA A 134 -4.04 6.80 -10.37
CA ALA A 134 -3.44 6.93 -11.70
C ALA A 134 -3.08 5.59 -12.35
N PHE A 135 -3.01 4.51 -11.54
CA PHE A 135 -2.81 3.15 -12.03
C PHE A 135 -4.10 2.44 -12.41
N LEU A 136 -5.27 3.08 -12.32
CA LEU A 136 -6.54 2.55 -12.81
C LEU A 136 -6.66 2.81 -14.31
N ILE A 137 -6.29 1.83 -15.11
CA ILE A 137 -6.33 1.89 -16.58
C ILE A 137 -7.35 0.85 -17.06
N ASP A 138 -8.32 1.27 -17.88
CA ASP A 138 -9.38 0.41 -18.41
C ASP A 138 -10.08 -0.41 -17.32
N GLU A 139 -10.46 0.27 -16.23
CA GLU A 139 -11.12 -0.33 -15.06
C GLU A 139 -10.27 -1.39 -14.31
N ARG A 140 -8.97 -1.50 -14.60
CA ARG A 140 -8.04 -2.46 -14.01
C ARG A 140 -6.81 -1.77 -13.43
N CYS A 141 -6.27 -2.32 -12.34
CA CYS A 141 -5.03 -1.82 -11.76
C CYS A 141 -3.83 -2.28 -12.60
N ALA A 142 -3.12 -1.35 -13.22
CA ALA A 142 -1.93 -1.63 -14.04
C ALA A 142 -0.78 -2.24 -13.23
N ILE A 143 -0.76 -2.02 -11.91
CA ILE A 143 0.27 -2.53 -10.99
C ILE A 143 -0.29 -3.58 -10.03
N TYR A 144 -1.33 -4.34 -10.41
CA TYR A 144 -2.05 -5.23 -9.47
C TYR A 144 -1.12 -6.17 -8.68
N GLU A 145 -0.14 -6.77 -9.36
CA GLU A 145 0.86 -7.68 -8.79
C GLU A 145 1.83 -6.99 -7.83
N ASN A 146 2.05 -5.68 -8.01
CA ASN A 146 2.97 -4.88 -7.22
C ASN A 146 2.29 -3.72 -6.48
N ARG A 147 1.04 -3.92 -6.09
CA ARG A 147 0.25 -2.95 -5.33
C ARG A 147 0.93 -2.58 -4.01
N PRO A 148 0.77 -1.35 -3.50
CA PRO A 148 1.20 -1.00 -2.15
C PRO A 148 0.50 -1.83 -1.07
N LEU A 149 1.09 -1.92 0.12
CA LEU A 149 0.52 -2.60 1.28
C LEU A 149 -0.87 -2.07 1.65
N ALA A 150 -1.10 -0.76 1.50
CA ALA A 150 -2.41 -0.17 1.75
C ALA A 150 -3.50 -0.74 0.83
N CYS A 151 -3.14 -1.21 -0.36
CA CYS A 151 -4.06 -1.88 -1.28
C CYS A 151 -4.14 -3.39 -1.01
N ARG A 152 -3.05 -4.01 -0.57
CA ARG A 152 -2.97 -5.44 -0.23
C ARG A 152 -3.74 -5.78 1.04
N SER A 153 -3.77 -4.86 2.01
CA SER A 153 -4.41 -5.04 3.31
C SER A 153 -5.87 -4.57 3.35
N TYR A 154 -6.37 -3.98 2.26
CA TYR A 154 -7.69 -3.37 2.21
C TYR A 154 -8.70 -4.31 1.56
N PHE A 155 -9.58 -4.88 2.39
CA PHE A 155 -10.62 -5.80 1.96
C PHE A 155 -12.00 -5.32 2.38
N SER A 156 -12.99 -5.64 1.55
CA SER A 156 -14.40 -5.56 1.87
C SER A 156 -15.00 -6.96 1.82
N ARG A 157 -15.95 -7.24 2.70
CA ARG A 157 -16.74 -8.47 2.69
C ARG A 157 -17.87 -8.46 1.66
N SER A 158 -18.14 -7.31 1.03
CA SER A 158 -19.28 -7.16 0.14
C SER A 158 -19.01 -6.16 -0.99
N VAL A 159 -19.16 -6.63 -2.23
CA VAL A 159 -19.10 -5.78 -3.44
C VAL A 159 -20.22 -4.75 -3.42
N SER A 160 -21.43 -5.13 -3.01
CA SER A 160 -22.55 -4.18 -2.93
C SER A 160 -22.28 -3.07 -1.91
N SER A 161 -21.64 -3.37 -0.78
CA SER A 161 -21.25 -2.33 0.18
C SER A 161 -20.18 -1.37 -0.38
N CYS A 162 -19.27 -1.85 -1.23
CA CYS A 162 -18.32 -0.98 -1.93
C CYS A 162 -19.02 -0.11 -2.98
N HIS A 163 -19.96 -0.67 -3.72
CA HIS A 163 -20.79 0.07 -4.67
C HIS A 163 -21.63 1.15 -3.98
N ASP A 164 -22.26 0.80 -2.86
CA ASP A 164 -23.07 1.74 -2.07
C ASP A 164 -22.22 2.87 -1.52
N PHE A 165 -21.01 2.57 -1.02
CA PHE A 165 -20.04 3.58 -0.60
C PHE A 165 -19.55 4.46 -1.76
N PHE A 166 -19.40 3.89 -2.95
CA PHE A 166 -19.04 4.63 -4.16
C PHE A 166 -20.13 5.66 -4.51
N LEU A 167 -21.40 5.26 -4.46
CA LEU A 167 -22.54 6.16 -4.73
C LEU A 167 -22.83 7.15 -3.59
N ASP A 168 -22.62 6.75 -2.34
CA ASP A 168 -22.98 7.51 -1.15
C ASP A 168 -21.95 7.29 -0.04
N LYS A 169 -21.13 8.32 0.20
CA LYS A 169 -20.05 8.27 1.19
C LYS A 169 -20.53 8.14 2.63
N SER A 170 -21.83 8.28 2.92
CA SER A 170 -22.38 7.99 4.25
C SER A 170 -22.52 6.49 4.51
N LYS A 171 -22.54 5.66 3.46
CA LYS A 171 -22.69 4.20 3.55
C LYS A 171 -21.32 3.54 3.66
N MET A 172 -20.83 3.38 4.89
CA MET A 172 -19.52 2.76 5.11
C MET A 172 -19.45 1.33 4.57
N PRO A 173 -18.39 0.97 3.82
CA PRO A 173 -18.23 -0.37 3.28
C PRO A 173 -18.01 -1.38 4.42
N GLN A 174 -18.38 -2.63 4.19
CA GLN A 174 -18.18 -3.72 5.15
C GLN A 174 -16.72 -4.16 5.18
N ARG A 175 -15.85 -3.30 5.72
CA ARG A 175 -14.39 -3.50 5.75
C ARG A 175 -14.02 -4.73 6.57
N PHE A 176 -13.06 -5.50 6.07
CA PHE A 176 -12.33 -6.49 6.83
C PHE A 176 -10.97 -5.89 7.21
N SER A 177 -10.85 -5.40 8.44
CA SER A 177 -9.72 -4.59 8.88
C SER A 177 -8.52 -5.39 9.42
N ALA A 178 -8.67 -6.69 9.70
CA ALA A 178 -7.58 -7.48 10.29
C ALA A 178 -6.26 -7.42 9.49
N PRO A 179 -6.26 -7.55 8.14
CA PRO A 179 -5.03 -7.48 7.35
C PRO A 179 -4.26 -6.14 7.48
N LYS A 180 -4.91 -5.06 7.95
CA LYS A 180 -4.26 -3.78 8.24
C LYS A 180 -3.15 -3.89 9.28
N MET A 181 -3.24 -4.87 10.19
CA MET A 181 -2.19 -5.14 11.17
C MET A 181 -0.87 -5.56 10.51
N VAL A 182 -0.95 -6.29 9.39
CA VAL A 182 0.22 -6.74 8.63
C VAL A 182 0.90 -5.56 7.94
N GLU A 183 0.13 -4.67 7.31
CA GLU A 183 0.66 -3.41 6.75
C GLU A 183 1.43 -2.60 7.79
N ILE A 184 0.86 -2.45 8.98
CA ILE A 184 1.48 -1.67 10.06
C ILE A 184 2.73 -2.38 10.59
N ALA A 185 2.68 -3.71 10.73
CA ALA A 185 3.82 -4.52 11.15
C ALA A 185 4.98 -4.47 10.14
N VAL A 186 4.71 -4.53 8.84
CA VAL A 186 5.73 -4.36 7.79
C VAL A 186 6.36 -2.96 7.85
N ARG A 187 5.55 -1.93 8.06
CA ARG A 187 6.05 -0.56 8.25
C ARG A 187 6.81 -0.41 9.56
N GLU A 188 6.47 -1.17 10.59
CA GLU A 188 7.17 -1.17 11.88
C GLU A 188 8.56 -1.80 11.77
N VAL A 189 8.66 -2.98 11.16
CA VAL A 189 9.93 -3.72 11.02
C VAL A 189 10.93 -3.04 10.09
N THR A 190 10.44 -2.33 9.06
CA THR A 190 11.29 -1.64 8.07
C THR A 190 11.73 -0.24 8.51
N ARG A 191 11.40 0.19 9.73
CA ARG A 191 11.85 1.48 10.29
C ARG A 191 13.30 1.41 10.74
N ALA A 192 14.17 2.11 10.02
CA ALA A 192 15.44 2.55 10.58
C ALA A 192 15.19 3.84 11.39
N ALA A 193 15.09 3.70 12.72
CA ALA A 193 15.22 4.76 13.73
C ALA A 193 14.21 5.92 13.83
N LYS A 194 13.25 6.17 12.92
CA LYS A 194 12.10 7.10 13.12
C LYS A 194 11.01 6.78 12.08
N HIS A 195 9.77 7.21 12.32
CA HIS A 195 8.57 6.80 11.56
C HIS A 195 8.71 6.85 10.03
N SER A 196 8.17 5.84 9.31
CA SER A 196 8.01 5.91 7.86
C SER A 196 6.97 6.98 7.50
N LYS A 197 7.30 7.83 6.52
CA LYS A 197 6.36 8.83 5.99
C LYS A 197 5.43 8.15 4.98
N LEU A 198 4.15 8.52 5.04
CA LEU A 198 3.17 8.10 4.04
C LEU A 198 2.92 9.22 3.05
N TYR A 199 3.03 8.86 1.78
CA TYR A 199 2.71 9.66 0.62
C TYR A 199 1.40 9.17 0.02
N GLU A 200 0.60 10.08 -0.51
CA GLU A 200 -0.46 9.67 -1.43
C GLU A 200 0.16 9.31 -2.78
N ILE A 201 -0.35 8.24 -3.40
CA ILE A 201 0.29 7.60 -4.54
C ILE A 201 0.35 8.48 -5.78
N ASN A 202 -0.75 9.12 -6.17
CA ASN A 202 -0.80 9.98 -7.35
C ASN A 202 0.17 11.16 -7.20
N SER A 203 0.17 11.80 -6.03
CA SER A 203 1.02 12.94 -5.70
C SER A 203 2.51 12.59 -5.70
N LEU A 204 2.89 11.39 -5.25
CA LEU A 204 4.29 10.95 -5.31
C LEU A 204 4.70 10.58 -6.74
N MET A 205 3.85 9.83 -7.45
CA MET A 205 4.14 9.42 -8.83
C MET A 205 4.26 10.61 -9.77
N GLN A 206 3.44 11.65 -9.60
CA GLN A 206 3.60 12.90 -10.36
C GLN A 206 4.98 13.53 -10.18
N ARG A 207 5.51 13.56 -8.96
CA ARG A 207 6.82 14.17 -8.68
C ARG A 207 7.98 13.35 -9.21
N ILE A 208 7.83 12.02 -9.23
CA ILE A 208 8.80 11.11 -9.83
C ILE A 208 8.77 11.26 -11.35
N TYR A 209 7.59 11.22 -11.98
CA TYR A 209 7.44 11.23 -13.43
C TYR A 209 7.39 12.63 -14.08
N ALA A 210 7.47 13.70 -13.28
CA ALA A 210 7.69 15.07 -13.77
C ALA A 210 9.12 15.29 -14.29
N ASP A 211 10.08 14.49 -13.83
CA ASP A 211 11.49 14.52 -14.27
C ASP A 211 11.82 13.20 -14.97
N PRO A 212 12.21 13.22 -16.26
CA PRO A 212 12.46 12.01 -17.05
C PRO A 212 13.63 11.15 -16.50
N ASP A 213 14.55 11.71 -15.71
CA ASP A 213 15.70 10.96 -15.18
C ASP A 213 15.39 10.25 -13.86
N LYS A 214 14.37 10.70 -13.12
CA LYS A 214 14.03 10.16 -11.79
C LYS A 214 13.60 8.70 -11.81
N PRO A 215 12.75 8.21 -12.74
CA PRO A 215 12.37 6.80 -12.78
C PRO A 215 13.59 5.85 -12.83
N ALA A 216 14.61 6.19 -13.61
CA ALA A 216 15.85 5.42 -13.69
C ALA A 216 16.63 5.42 -12.36
N ARG A 217 16.71 6.57 -11.68
CA ARG A 217 17.37 6.69 -10.36
C ARG A 217 16.63 5.91 -9.27
N TRP A 218 15.31 6.02 -9.24
CA TRP A 218 14.44 5.29 -8.32
C TRP A 218 14.51 3.77 -8.56
N THR A 219 14.57 3.33 -9.82
CA THR A 219 14.81 1.93 -10.19
C THR A 219 16.14 1.42 -9.64
N ALA A 220 17.17 2.25 -9.63
CA ALA A 220 18.48 1.96 -9.04
C ALA A 220 18.55 2.13 -7.52
N GLU A 221 17.41 2.28 -6.83
CA GLU A 221 17.30 2.54 -5.38
C GLU A 221 17.99 3.85 -4.92
N ARG A 222 18.18 4.81 -5.82
CA ARG A 222 18.79 6.13 -5.55
C ARG A 222 17.71 7.20 -5.54
N MET A 223 16.97 7.30 -4.44
CA MET A 223 15.99 8.38 -4.23
C MET A 223 16.71 9.73 -4.26
N SER A 224 16.28 10.67 -5.11
CA SER A 224 17.14 11.77 -5.59
C SER A 224 17.49 12.84 -4.56
N ASP A 225 16.73 12.98 -3.47
CA ASP A 225 17.00 13.77 -2.24
C ASP A 225 15.68 13.95 -1.43
N GLU A 226 15.72 14.57 -0.24
CA GLU A 226 14.52 14.86 0.57
C GLU A 226 13.44 15.68 -0.16
N SER A 227 13.78 16.40 -1.24
CA SER A 227 12.85 17.17 -2.06
C SER A 227 11.82 16.31 -2.80
N ASP A 228 12.22 15.12 -3.27
CA ASP A 228 11.30 14.12 -3.85
C ASP A 228 10.28 13.60 -2.82
N LEU A 229 10.63 13.78 -1.55
CA LEU A 229 9.95 13.25 -0.38
C LEU A 229 9.30 14.36 0.48
N ALA A 230 9.38 15.63 0.08
CA ALA A 230 8.70 16.76 0.74
C ALA A 230 7.18 16.63 0.55
N ASP A 231 6.35 17.33 1.33
CA ASP A 231 4.94 17.49 0.92
C ASP A 231 4.87 18.73 0.02
N PRO A 232 4.00 18.80 -1.00
CA PRO A 232 3.78 20.05 -1.73
C PRO A 232 3.32 21.12 -0.71
N GLU A 233 3.92 22.32 -0.80
CA GLU A 233 3.49 23.50 -0.02
C GLU A 233 2.04 23.89 -0.34
#